data_AF-A0A536NPJ0-F1
#
_entry.id   AF-A0A536NPJ0-F1
#
_cell.length_a   1.000
_cell.length_b   1.000
_cell.length_c   1.000
_cell.angle_alpha   90.00
_cell.angle_beta   90.00
_cell.angle_gamma   90.00
#
_symmetry.space_group_name_H-M   'P 1'
#
loop_
_entity.id
_entity.type
_entity.pdbx_description
1 polymer ?
#
loop_
_entity_poly.entity_id
_entity_poly.type
_entity_poly.pdbx_seq_one_letter_code
_entity_poly.pdbx_strand_id
1 'polypeptide(L)' 'MDEQERGLIERARSDPEAFGLLYDRHVAGIYRFVYARVGNAAAAEDVTAEVFINALRAIDRYRDLGRPFS' A
#
# COMPACT_ATOMS: atom_id res chain seq x y z
N MET A 1 10.11 3.05 -8.71
CA MET A 1 10.30 2.48 -7.37
C MET A 1 11.78 2.56 -7.04
N ASP A 2 12.14 3.09 -5.88
CA ASP A 2 13.54 3.12 -5.46
C ASP A 2 14.01 1.71 -5.03
N GLU A 3 15.33 1.47 -4.98
CA GLU A 3 15.89 0.14 -4.65
C GLU A 3 15.53 -0.32 -3.23
N GLN A 4 15.36 0.64 -2.31
CA GLN A 4 15.02 0.34 -0.92
C GLN A 4 13.57 -0.13 -0.79
N GLU A 5 12.65 0.48 -1.54
CA GLU A 5 11.25 0.10 -1.62
C GLU A 5 11.07 -1.27 -2.27
N ARG A 6 11.83 -1.58 -3.34
CA ARG A 6 11.88 -2.92 -3.92
C ARG A 6 12.32 -3.98 -2.92
N GLY A 7 13.42 -3.74 -2.21
CA GLY A 7 13.89 -4.64 -1.16
C GLY A 7 12.89 -4.82 -0.03
N LEU A 8 12.16 -3.76 0.32
CA LEU A 8 11.13 -3.80 1.36
C LEU A 8 9.90 -4.62 0.93
N ILE A 9 9.46 -4.50 -0.33
CA ILE A 9 8.37 -5.32 -0.90
C ILE A 9 8.74 -6.79 -0.92
N GLU A 10 9.97 -7.13 -1.32
CA GLU A 10 10.41 -8.53 -1.33
C GLU A 10 10.44 -9.13 0.07
N ARG A 11 10.89 -8.38 1.09
CA ARG A 11 10.82 -8.81 2.49
C ARG A 11 9.39 -8.99 2.97
N ALA A 12 8.50 -8.04 2.62
CA ALA A 12 7.12 -8.02 3.08
C ALA A 12 6.27 -9.21 2.61
N ARG A 13 6.76 -10.04 1.67
CA ARG A 13 6.18 -11.35 1.34
C ARG A 13 6.16 -12.33 2.51
N SER A 14 7.15 -12.26 3.39
CA SER A 14 7.29 -13.19 4.53
C SER A 14 7.50 -12.51 5.88
N ASP A 15 7.64 -11.19 5.90
CA ASP A 15 7.93 -10.37 7.08
C ASP A 15 6.80 -9.35 7.30
N PRO A 16 5.90 -9.59 8.28
CA PRO A 16 4.83 -8.66 8.62
C PRO A 16 5.32 -7.27 9.03
N GLU A 17 6.51 -7.16 9.64
CA GLU A 17 7.08 -5.87 10.03
C GLU A 17 7.51 -5.07 8.78
N ALA A 18 8.07 -5.75 7.77
CA ALA A 18 8.39 -5.11 6.50
C ALA A 18 7.12 -4.59 5.78
N PHE A 19 6.00 -5.32 5.87
CA PHE A 19 4.71 -4.81 5.38
C PHE A 19 4.23 -3.60 6.20
N GLY A 20 4.43 -3.62 7.52
CA GLY A 20 4.13 -2.48 8.40
C GLY A 20 4.87 -1.21 7.98
N LEU A 21 6.14 -1.31 7.58
CA LEU A 21 6.90 -0.16 7.07
C LEU A 21 6.34 0.38 5.74
N LEU A 22 5.84 -0.50 4.86
CA LEU A 22 5.13 -0.07 3.64
C LEU A 22 3.82 0.62 4.00
N TYR A 23 3.08 0.12 4.98
CA TYR A 23 1.86 0.74 5.49
C TYR A 23 2.15 2.16 5.99
N ASP A 24 3.11 2.33 6.91
CA ASP A 24 3.44 3.63 7.51
C ASP A 24 3.85 4.66 6.45
N ARG A 25 4.58 4.23 5.41
CA ARG A 25 5.02 5.10 4.31
C ARG A 25 3.85 5.59 3.44
N HIS A 26 2.82 4.76 3.24
CA HIS A 26 1.78 5.00 2.22
C HIS A 26 0.41 5.39 2.79
N VAL A 27 0.12 5.07 4.06
CA VAL A 27 -1.21 5.23 4.66
C VAL A 27 -1.72 6.67 4.58
N ALA A 28 -0.89 7.65 4.93
CA ALA A 28 -1.30 9.06 4.91
C ALA A 28 -1.60 9.57 3.49
N GLY A 29 -0.85 9.09 2.48
CA GLY A 29 -1.06 9.46 1.08
C GLY A 29 -2.35 8.86 0.51
N ILE A 30 -2.56 7.57 0.76
CA ILE A 30 -3.77 6.85 0.32
C ILE A 30 -5.00 7.41 1.02
N TYR A 31 -4.95 7.58 2.36
CA TYR A 31 -6.05 8.16 3.12
C TYR A 31 -6.45 9.54 2.58
N ARG A 32 -5.48 10.43 2.37
CA ARG A 32 -5.74 11.78 1.84
C ARG A 32 -6.38 11.71 0.44
N PHE A 33 -5.91 10.82 -0.42
CA PHE A 33 -6.45 10.64 -1.77
C PHE A 33 -7.90 10.14 -1.75
N VAL A 34 -8.20 9.18 -0.87
CA VAL A 34 -9.54 8.61 -0.70
C VAL A 34 -10.47 9.65 -0.08
N TYR A 35 -10.06 10.28 1.01
CA TYR A 35 -10.84 11.31 1.69
C TYR A 35 -11.21 12.47 0.76
N ALA A 36 -10.27 12.92 -0.08
CA ALA A 36 -10.53 13.96 -1.08
C ALA A 36 -11.62 13.57 -2.11
N ARG A 37 -11.92 12.28 -2.29
CA ARG A 37 -12.97 11.79 -3.20
C ARG A 37 -14.29 11.52 -2.51
N VAL A 38 -14.26 10.96 -1.31
CA VAL A 38 -15.48 10.52 -0.61
C VAL A 38 -16.03 11.58 0.34
N GLY A 39 -15.20 12.52 0.81
CA GLY A 39 -15.61 13.60 1.72
C GLY A 39 -16.09 13.15 3.11
N ASN A 40 -15.92 11.87 3.45
CA ASN A 40 -16.37 11.25 4.69
C ASN A 40 -15.22 10.49 5.35
N ALA A 41 -14.95 10.77 6.62
CA ALA A 41 -13.82 10.21 7.35
C ALA A 41 -13.94 8.69 7.52
N ALA A 42 -15.09 8.19 8.00
CA ALA A 42 -15.30 6.76 8.22
C ALA A 42 -15.20 5.95 6.92
N ALA A 43 -15.84 6.42 5.84
CA ALA A 43 -15.72 5.78 4.53
C ALA A 43 -14.27 5.82 4.01
N ALA A 44 -13.52 6.89 4.28
CA ALA A 44 -12.12 6.96 3.89
C ALA A 44 -11.23 5.99 4.68
N GLU A 45 -11.49 5.81 5.97
CA GLU A 45 -10.81 4.82 6.82
C GLU A 45 -11.06 3.40 6.31
N ASP A 46 -12.32 3.05 6.07
CA ASP A 46 -12.72 1.72 5.59
C ASP A 46 -12.07 1.38 4.24
N VAL A 47 -12.16 2.29 3.28
CA VAL A 47 -11.56 2.11 1.95
C VAL A 47 -10.04 2.03 2.03
N THR A 48 -9.40 2.84 2.88
CA THR A 48 -7.95 2.77 3.09
C THR A 48 -7.55 1.42 3.66
N ALA A 49 -8.27 0.91 4.65
CA ALA A 49 -8.03 -0.42 5.21
C ALA A 49 -8.19 -1.52 4.15
N GLU A 50 -9.23 -1.44 3.32
CA GLU A 50 -9.46 -2.41 2.24
C GLU A 50 -8.31 -2.42 1.21
N VAL A 51 -7.77 -1.25 0.86
CA VAL A 51 -6.60 -1.14 -0.03
C VAL A 51 -5.40 -1.91 0.54
N PHE A 52 -5.09 -1.76 1.82
CA PHE A 52 -3.96 -2.47 2.43
C PHE A 52 -4.22 -3.96 2.63
N ILE A 53 -5.45 -4.37 2.94
CA ILE A 53 -5.83 -5.79 3.00
C ILE A 53 -5.64 -6.44 1.62
N ASN A 54 -6.08 -5.76 0.55
CA ASN A 54 -5.90 -6.24 -0.81
C ASN A 54 -4.42 -6.28 -1.21
N ALA A 55 -3.63 -5.27 -0.81
CA ALA A 55 -2.17 -5.28 -1.02
C ALA A 55 -1.50 -6.45 -0.31
N LEU A 56 -1.84 -6.71 0.97
CA LEU A 56 -1.30 -7.83 1.74
C LEU A 56 -1.64 -9.19 1.11
N ARG A 57 -2.87 -9.36 0.62
CA ARG A 57 -3.28 -10.60 -0.10
C ARG A 57 -2.59 -10.78 -1.45
N ALA A 58 -2.14 -9.68 -2.06
CA ALA A 58 -1.54 -9.67 -3.38
C ALA A 58 0.00 -9.68 -3.36
N ILE A 59 0.63 -9.36 -2.23
CA ILE A 59 2.08 -9.10 -2.16
C ILE A 59 2.92 -10.30 -2.62
N ASP A 60 2.50 -11.52 -2.30
CA ASP A 60 3.17 -12.76 -2.73
C ASP A 60 3.15 -12.97 -4.26
N ARG A 61 2.20 -12.36 -4.96
CA ARG A 61 2.09 -12.43 -6.41
C ARG A 61 2.50 -11.15 -7.11
N TYR A 62 2.84 -10.12 -6.34
CA TYR A 62 3.27 -8.85 -6.91
C TYR A 62 4.53 -9.05 -7.74
N ARG A 63 4.52 -8.47 -8.93
CA ARG A 63 5.67 -8.40 -9.83
C ARG A 63 5.78 -6.97 -10.29
N ASP A 64 6.92 -6.34 -10.05
CA ASP A 64 7.22 -5.04 -10.65
C ASP A 64 7.38 -5.26 -12.16
N LEU A 65 6.41 -4.74 -12.93
CA LEU A 65 6.40 -4.85 -14.39
C LEU A 65 7.17 -3.71 -15.07
N GLY A 66 7.83 -2.83 -14.29
CA GLY A 66 8.61 -1.72 -14.82
C GLY A 66 7.79 -0.68 -15.57
N ARG A 67 6.45 -0.69 -15.40
CA ARG A 67 5.55 0.23 -16.09
C ARG A 67 5.28 1.44 -15.20
N PRO A 68 5.47 2.68 -15.69
CA PRO A 68 5.00 3.85 -14.97
C PRO A 68 3.47 3.80 -14.85
N PHE A 69 2.94 4.23 -13.71
CA PHE A 69 1.51 4.54 -13.57
C PHE A 69 1.23 5.73 -14.50
N SER A 70 0.57 5.47 -15.63
CA SER A 70 0.09 6.47 -16.59
C SER A 70 -1.25 7.05 -16.16
#